data_AF-L1PD91-F1
#
_entry.id   AF-L1PD91-F1
#
_cell.length_a   1.000
_cell.length_b   1.000
_cell.length_c   1.000
_cell.angle_alpha   90.00
_cell.angle_beta   90.00
_cell.angle_gamma   90.00
#
_symmetry.space_group_name_H-M   'P 1'
#
loop_
_entity.id
_entity.type
_entity.pdbx_description
1 polymer ?
#
loop_
_entity_poly.entity_id
_entity_poly.type
_entity_poly.pdbx_seq_one_letter_code
_entity_poly.pdbx_strand_id
1 'polypeptide(L)'
;MNITEKLAYKERLITRAKMILAQGKYPAELLEQIKDERLLKEVMKEMMPSAGTAYEFLNDEEKQQRDRLLALNIKFRDYLYGFMLCKNIGYFLLITGVLIGITAVMQFNNNGIFGVLSLLNGVLLLYLVTKKKKLLHYRWQLFYVFLLFYVIELIVWQVPSPFLYFIDNDVLASRYEAKMKLVNLATPLVYEGVRLAALLGIYKGLKRINEFFNCQSKNHLLLL
;
A
#
# COMPACT_ATOMS: atom_id res chain seq x y z
N MET A 1 -14.08 -27.04 -1.34
CA MET A 1 -15.27 -26.48 -0.67
C MET A 1 -16.44 -26.55 -1.64
N ASN A 2 -17.48 -27.27 -1.25
CA ASN A 2 -18.69 -27.50 -2.06
C ASN A 2 -19.51 -26.19 -2.21
N ILE A 3 -20.39 -26.09 -3.20
CA ILE A 3 -21.19 -24.89 -3.47
C ILE A 3 -22.10 -24.55 -2.29
N THR A 4 -22.71 -25.56 -1.68
CA THR A 4 -23.52 -25.44 -0.46
C THR A 4 -22.73 -24.89 0.73
N GLU A 5 -21.49 -25.33 0.92
CA GLU A 5 -20.61 -24.82 1.97
C GLU A 5 -20.22 -23.35 1.73
N LYS A 6 -20.00 -22.95 0.46
CA LYS A 6 -19.71 -21.57 0.08
C LYS A 6 -20.87 -20.63 0.38
N LEU A 7 -22.10 -21.05 0.05
CA LEU A 7 -23.31 -20.28 0.34
C LEU A 7 -23.54 -20.14 1.83
N ALA A 8 -23.48 -21.23 2.58
CA ALA A 8 -23.62 -21.21 4.04
C ALA A 8 -22.54 -20.34 4.72
N TYR A 9 -21.31 -20.37 4.22
CA TYR A 9 -20.23 -19.51 4.71
C TYR A 9 -20.52 -18.03 4.46
N LYS A 10 -20.96 -17.67 3.26
CA LYS A 10 -21.37 -16.30 2.90
C LYS A 10 -22.51 -15.80 3.79
N GLU A 11 -23.55 -16.59 3.97
CA GLU A 11 -24.70 -16.23 4.82
C GLU A 11 -24.26 -15.97 6.27
N ARG A 12 -23.42 -16.85 6.84
CA ARG A 12 -22.86 -16.63 8.18
C ARG A 12 -22.09 -15.31 8.30
N LEU A 13 -21.32 -14.94 7.28
CA LEU A 13 -20.61 -13.66 7.26
C LEU A 13 -21.58 -12.48 7.20
N ILE A 14 -22.65 -12.56 6.39
CA ILE A 14 -23.66 -11.50 6.29
C ILE A 14 -24.43 -11.35 7.61
N THR A 15 -24.84 -12.45 8.23
CA THR A 15 -25.58 -12.41 9.50
C THR A 15 -24.74 -11.80 10.61
N ARG A 16 -23.47 -12.22 10.75
CA ARG A 16 -22.52 -11.59 11.69
C ARG A 16 -22.27 -10.11 11.35
N ALA A 17 -22.15 -9.84 10.04
CA ALA A 17 -22.25 -8.54 9.37
C ALA A 17 -23.22 -7.58 10.06
N LYS A 18 -24.49 -7.97 9.92
CA LYS A 18 -25.67 -7.23 10.37
C LYS A 18 -25.76 -7.17 11.90
N MET A 19 -25.39 -8.23 12.62
CA MET A 19 -25.40 -8.23 14.08
C MET A 19 -24.43 -7.18 14.65
N ILE A 20 -23.23 -7.04 14.09
CA ILE A 20 -22.25 -6.03 14.55
C ILE A 20 -22.73 -4.61 14.19
N LEU A 21 -23.32 -4.43 13.00
CA LEU A 21 -23.91 -3.15 12.59
C LEU A 21 -25.08 -2.74 13.50
N ALA A 22 -25.91 -3.69 13.93
CA ALA A 22 -27.02 -3.45 14.86
C ALA A 22 -26.54 -3.00 16.25
N GLN A 23 -25.30 -3.36 16.63
CA GLN A 23 -24.64 -2.85 17.84
C GLN A 23 -24.04 -1.45 17.66
N GLY A 24 -24.26 -0.80 16.51
CA GLY A 24 -23.70 0.52 16.21
C GLY A 24 -22.20 0.50 15.89
N LYS A 25 -21.63 -0.67 15.54
CA LYS A 25 -20.21 -0.83 15.21
C LYS A 25 -20.01 -1.22 13.77
N TYR A 26 -18.92 -0.75 13.16
CA TYR A 26 -18.55 -1.23 11.82
C TYR A 26 -17.79 -2.56 11.91
N PRO A 27 -18.17 -3.59 11.14
CA PRO A 27 -17.57 -4.93 11.18
C PRO A 27 -16.18 -5.02 10.49
N ALA A 28 -15.28 -4.07 10.74
CA ALA A 28 -13.96 -4.01 10.12
C ALA A 28 -13.16 -5.30 10.30
N GLU A 29 -13.08 -5.83 11.52
CA GLU A 29 -12.30 -7.03 11.83
C GLU A 29 -12.79 -8.27 11.09
N LEU A 30 -14.12 -8.42 10.93
CA LEU A 30 -14.72 -9.52 10.19
C LEU A 30 -14.49 -9.37 8.68
N LEU A 31 -14.68 -8.17 8.15
CA LEU A 31 -14.49 -7.88 6.73
C LEU A 31 -13.01 -8.01 6.32
N GLU A 32 -12.07 -7.67 7.20
CA GLU A 32 -10.63 -7.83 6.96
C GLU A 32 -10.19 -9.30 6.80
N GLN A 33 -10.92 -10.24 7.38
CA GLN A 33 -10.62 -11.67 7.26
C GLN A 33 -11.02 -12.24 5.90
N ILE A 34 -11.88 -11.54 5.16
CA ILE A 34 -12.34 -11.96 3.84
C ILE A 34 -11.24 -11.63 2.81
N LYS A 35 -10.52 -12.68 2.38
CA LYS A 35 -9.46 -12.54 1.37
C LYS A 35 -9.99 -12.36 -0.06
N ASP A 36 -11.18 -12.88 -0.35
CA ASP A 36 -11.79 -12.81 -1.67
C ASP A 36 -12.52 -11.47 -1.85
N GLU A 37 -12.05 -10.64 -2.79
CA GLU A 37 -12.62 -9.32 -3.06
C GLU A 37 -14.08 -9.41 -3.55
N ARG A 38 -14.44 -10.45 -4.30
CA ARG A 38 -15.82 -10.63 -4.78
C ARG A 38 -16.75 -10.93 -3.60
N LEU A 39 -16.35 -11.86 -2.75
CA LEU A 39 -17.09 -12.19 -1.53
C LEU A 39 -17.20 -10.97 -0.61
N LEU A 40 -16.12 -10.20 -0.45
CA LEU A 40 -16.13 -8.97 0.35
C LEU A 40 -17.16 -7.95 -0.20
N LYS A 41 -17.16 -7.70 -1.51
CA LYS A 41 -18.13 -6.79 -2.16
C LYS A 41 -19.56 -7.26 -1.96
N GLU A 42 -19.81 -8.56 -2.09
CA GLU A 42 -21.13 -9.14 -1.86
C GLU A 42 -21.57 -8.98 -0.40
N VAL A 43 -20.72 -9.32 0.57
CA VAL A 43 -21.05 -9.16 2.00
C VAL A 43 -21.30 -7.69 2.33
N MET A 44 -20.49 -6.76 1.81
CA MET A 44 -20.67 -5.32 2.03
C MET A 44 -21.95 -4.76 1.41
N LYS A 45 -22.42 -5.34 0.30
CA LYS A 45 -23.70 -4.99 -0.34
C LYS A 45 -24.87 -5.54 0.47
N GLU A 46 -24.81 -6.81 0.85
CA GLU A 46 -25.91 -7.51 1.54
C GLU A 46 -26.07 -7.10 3.01
N MET A 47 -25.04 -6.51 3.63
CA MET A 47 -25.14 -5.95 4.99
C MET A 47 -25.79 -4.56 5.03
N MET A 48 -26.06 -3.93 3.88
CA MET A 48 -26.76 -2.64 3.84
C MET A 48 -28.21 -2.78 4.33
N PRO A 49 -28.78 -1.72 4.95
CA PRO A 49 -30.20 -1.68 5.24
C PRO A 49 -31.00 -1.81 3.94
N SER A 50 -32.07 -2.61 3.99
CA SER A 50 -32.99 -2.81 2.86
C SER A 50 -32.27 -3.21 1.55
N ALA A 51 -31.32 -4.15 1.68
CA ALA A 51 -30.57 -4.71 0.55
C ALA A 51 -31.53 -5.33 -0.49
N GLY A 52 -31.45 -4.86 -1.73
CA GLY A 52 -32.33 -5.27 -2.83
C GLY A 52 -33.47 -4.28 -3.13
N THR A 53 -33.81 -3.40 -2.19
CA THR A 53 -34.79 -2.33 -2.42
C THR A 53 -34.14 -1.20 -3.23
N ALA A 54 -34.83 -0.71 -4.26
CA ALA A 54 -34.36 0.42 -5.04
C ALA A 54 -34.28 1.67 -4.16
N TYR A 55 -33.24 2.48 -4.35
CA TYR A 55 -32.93 3.63 -3.49
C TYR A 55 -34.09 4.63 -3.40
N GLU A 56 -34.86 4.77 -4.48
CA GLU A 56 -36.00 5.68 -4.58
C GLU A 56 -37.14 5.30 -3.62
N PHE A 57 -37.30 4.01 -3.32
CA PHE A 57 -38.36 3.49 -2.44
C PHE A 57 -37.98 3.47 -0.95
N LEU A 58 -36.77 3.91 -0.60
CA LEU A 58 -36.33 3.99 0.79
C LEU A 58 -36.85 5.26 1.46
N ASN A 59 -37.13 5.16 2.76
CA ASN A 59 -37.40 6.33 3.59
C ASN A 59 -36.12 7.20 3.75
N ASP A 60 -36.27 8.47 4.09
CA ASP A 60 -35.13 9.40 4.18
C ASP A 60 -34.09 9.00 5.24
N GLU A 61 -34.54 8.38 6.34
CA GLU A 61 -33.66 7.81 7.37
C GLU A 61 -32.84 6.63 6.82
N GLU A 62 -33.48 5.72 6.08
CA GLU A 62 -32.82 4.56 5.47
C GLU A 62 -31.84 5.00 4.38
N LYS A 63 -32.19 6.01 3.58
CA LYS A 63 -31.31 6.64 2.60
C LYS A 63 -30.06 7.19 3.29
N GLN A 64 -30.23 7.97 4.35
CA GLN A 64 -29.12 8.54 5.10
C GLN A 64 -28.22 7.46 5.72
N GLN A 65 -28.80 6.40 6.28
CA GLN A 65 -28.04 5.29 6.84
C GLN A 65 -27.27 4.53 5.74
N ARG A 66 -27.89 4.30 4.59
CA ARG A 66 -27.28 3.66 3.43
C ARG A 66 -26.12 4.48 2.87
N ASP A 67 -26.28 5.80 2.75
CA ASP A 67 -25.22 6.71 2.30
C ASP A 67 -24.02 6.73 3.25
N ARG A 68 -24.27 6.80 4.56
CA ARG A 68 -23.21 6.73 5.58
C ARG A 68 -22.44 5.42 5.48
N LEU A 69 -23.14 4.30 5.34
CA LEU A 69 -22.52 2.97 5.19
C LEU A 69 -21.79 2.82 3.85
N LEU A 70 -22.31 3.37 2.76
CA LEU A 70 -21.67 3.39 1.46
C LEU A 70 -20.33 4.15 1.51
N ALA A 71 -20.33 5.36 2.07
CA ALA A 71 -19.12 6.16 2.24
C ALA A 71 -18.07 5.39 3.05
N LEU A 72 -18.48 4.74 4.13
CA LEU A 72 -17.59 4.00 5.00
C LEU A 72 -17.09 2.70 4.37
N ASN A 73 -17.93 2.02 3.58
CA ASN A 73 -17.56 0.88 2.75
C ASN A 73 -16.50 1.25 1.69
N ILE A 74 -16.64 2.40 1.05
CA ILE A 74 -15.63 2.91 0.10
C ILE A 74 -14.31 3.14 0.84
N LYS A 75 -14.36 3.83 1.99
CA LYS A 75 -13.15 4.11 2.78
C LYS A 75 -12.51 2.85 3.35
N PHE A 76 -13.28 1.83 3.71
CA PHE A 76 -12.75 0.54 4.15
C PHE A 76 -11.99 -0.18 3.03
N ARG A 77 -12.50 -0.13 1.79
CA ARG A 77 -11.78 -0.67 0.63
C ARG A 77 -10.49 0.11 0.36
N ASP A 78 -10.52 1.44 0.46
CA ASP A 78 -9.32 2.27 0.37
C ASP A 78 -8.30 1.93 1.46
N TYR A 79 -8.77 1.64 2.67
CA TYR A 79 -7.95 1.17 3.79
C TYR A 79 -7.25 -0.15 3.45
N LEU A 80 -7.98 -1.16 2.96
CA LEU A 80 -7.39 -2.44 2.54
C LEU A 80 -6.37 -2.24 1.41
N TYR A 81 -6.70 -1.40 0.44
CA TYR A 81 -5.78 -1.04 -0.64
C TYR A 81 -4.53 -0.33 -0.12
N GLY A 82 -4.65 0.50 0.92
CA GLY A 82 -3.52 1.17 1.57
C GLY A 82 -2.48 0.18 2.09
N PHE A 83 -2.90 -0.91 2.75
CA PHE A 83 -1.97 -1.98 3.17
C PHE A 83 -1.34 -2.71 1.99
N MET A 84 -2.14 -3.02 0.96
CA MET A 84 -1.64 -3.67 -0.24
C MET A 84 -0.58 -2.81 -0.93
N LEU A 85 -0.81 -1.51 -1.01
CA LEU A 85 0.12 -0.55 -1.59
C LEU A 85 1.41 -0.49 -0.77
N CYS A 86 1.34 -0.35 0.56
CA CYS A 86 2.54 -0.39 1.41
C CYS A 86 3.32 -1.70 1.24
N LYS A 87 2.62 -2.84 1.13
CA LYS A 87 3.25 -4.14 0.88
C LYS A 87 3.98 -4.17 -0.46
N ASN A 88 3.33 -3.69 -1.52
CA ASN A 88 3.89 -3.66 -2.86
C ASN A 88 5.11 -2.72 -2.96
N ILE A 89 5.06 -1.56 -2.30
CA ILE A 89 6.23 -0.68 -2.18
C ILE A 89 7.37 -1.34 -1.42
N GLY A 90 7.06 -2.09 -0.35
CA GLY A 90 8.05 -2.86 0.39
C GLY A 90 8.79 -3.87 -0.51
N TYR A 91 8.05 -4.64 -1.32
CA TYR A 91 8.66 -5.55 -2.29
C TYR A 91 9.44 -4.83 -3.39
N PHE A 92 8.91 -3.70 -3.88
CA PHE A 92 9.59 -2.89 -4.88
C PHE A 92 10.96 -2.43 -4.39
N LEU A 93 11.04 -1.90 -3.16
CA LEU A 93 12.29 -1.53 -2.50
C LEU A 93 13.25 -2.71 -2.31
N LEU A 94 12.73 -3.90 -1.98
CA LEU A 94 13.56 -5.11 -1.90
C LEU A 94 14.17 -5.47 -3.26
N ILE A 95 13.36 -5.49 -4.32
CA ILE A 95 13.82 -5.81 -5.68
C ILE A 95 14.89 -4.80 -6.11
N THR A 96 14.64 -3.50 -5.90
CA THR A 96 15.62 -2.45 -6.17
C THR A 96 16.91 -2.68 -5.40
N GLY A 97 16.81 -2.98 -4.10
CA GLY A 97 17.97 -3.25 -3.25
C GLY A 97 18.80 -4.46 -3.71
N VAL A 98 18.14 -5.55 -4.12
CA VAL A 98 18.81 -6.73 -4.69
C VAL A 98 19.51 -6.38 -6.01
N LEU A 99 18.84 -5.67 -6.92
CA LEU A 99 19.43 -5.28 -8.20
C LEU A 99 20.68 -4.42 -8.02
N ILE A 100 20.63 -3.40 -7.15
CA ILE A 100 21.80 -2.58 -6.81
C ILE A 100 22.88 -3.44 -6.17
N GLY A 101 22.51 -4.29 -5.22
CA GLY A 101 23.43 -5.19 -4.51
C GLY A 101 24.20 -6.09 -5.47
N ILE A 102 23.54 -6.67 -6.49
CA ILE A 102 24.19 -7.49 -7.51
C ILE A 102 25.24 -6.66 -8.26
N THR A 103 24.90 -5.44 -8.70
CA THR A 103 25.85 -4.58 -9.42
C THR A 103 27.06 -4.19 -8.57
N ALA A 104 26.87 -4.00 -7.26
CA ALA A 104 27.97 -3.71 -6.34
C ALA A 104 28.85 -4.95 -6.07
N VAL A 105 28.25 -6.13 -5.91
CA VAL A 105 28.99 -7.40 -5.70
C VAL A 105 29.82 -7.78 -6.93
N MET A 106 29.29 -7.51 -8.13
CA MET A 106 30.04 -7.67 -9.38
C MET A 106 31.16 -6.63 -9.55
N GLN A 107 31.35 -5.74 -8.58
CA GLN A 107 32.32 -4.64 -8.60
C GLN A 107 32.14 -3.69 -9.79
N PHE A 108 30.93 -3.66 -10.38
CA PHE A 108 30.64 -2.72 -11.45
C PHE A 108 30.54 -1.30 -10.91
N ASN A 109 30.15 -1.13 -9.66
CA ASN A 109 30.04 0.17 -9.00
C ASN A 109 30.25 0.02 -7.48
N ASN A 110 30.33 1.15 -6.78
CA ASN A 110 30.41 1.16 -5.31
C ASN A 110 29.05 1.51 -4.66
N ASN A 111 27.94 1.16 -5.30
CA ASN A 111 26.59 1.52 -4.83
C ASN A 111 26.05 0.59 -3.73
N GLY A 112 26.91 -0.20 -3.10
CA GLY A 112 26.51 -1.21 -2.10
C GLY A 112 25.66 -0.63 -0.96
N ILE A 113 26.00 0.58 -0.51
CA ILE A 113 25.26 1.28 0.55
C ILE A 113 23.79 1.54 0.15
N PHE A 114 23.54 1.99 -1.08
CA PHE A 114 22.20 2.26 -1.60
C PHE A 114 21.37 0.98 -1.71
N GLY A 115 22.01 -0.13 -2.07
CA GLY A 115 21.40 -1.46 -2.07
C GLY A 115 20.97 -1.87 -0.67
N VAL A 116 21.86 -1.76 0.31
CA VAL A 116 21.59 -2.08 1.73
C VAL A 116 20.47 -1.22 2.29
N LEU A 117 20.49 0.10 2.07
CA LEU A 117 19.45 1.01 2.55
C LEU A 117 18.09 0.71 1.93
N SER A 118 18.05 0.36 0.65
CA SER A 118 16.81 -0.05 -0.03
C SER A 118 16.26 -1.36 0.51
N LEU A 119 17.13 -2.34 0.78
CA LEU A 119 16.76 -3.61 1.43
C LEU A 119 16.20 -3.38 2.83
N LEU A 120 16.92 -2.63 3.68
CA LEU A 120 16.49 -2.33 5.04
C LEU A 120 15.14 -1.63 5.07
N ASN A 121 14.94 -0.63 4.21
CA ASN A 121 13.66 0.08 4.10
C ASN A 121 12.54 -0.85 3.62
N GLY A 122 12.80 -1.71 2.64
CA GLY A 122 11.85 -2.71 2.14
C GLY A 122 11.45 -3.72 3.21
N VAL A 123 12.42 -4.31 3.92
CA VAL A 123 12.18 -5.26 5.02
C VAL A 123 11.39 -4.60 6.14
N LEU A 124 11.79 -3.39 6.57
CA LEU A 124 11.12 -2.66 7.64
C LEU A 124 9.65 -2.40 7.30
N LEU A 125 9.37 -1.92 6.08
CA LEU A 125 8.00 -1.66 5.63
C LEU A 125 7.16 -2.94 5.59
N LEU A 126 7.69 -4.03 5.06
CA LEU A 126 7.01 -5.33 5.02
C LEU A 126 6.73 -5.86 6.43
N TYR A 127 7.70 -5.79 7.33
CA TYR A 127 7.53 -6.19 8.72
C TYR A 127 6.38 -5.41 9.38
N LEU A 128 6.32 -4.08 9.19
CA LEU A 128 5.28 -3.25 9.75
C LEU A 128 3.90 -3.55 9.17
N VAL A 129 3.81 -3.85 7.87
CA VAL A 129 2.55 -4.28 7.24
C VAL A 129 2.04 -5.60 7.84
N THR A 130 2.93 -6.54 8.20
CA THR A 130 2.50 -7.77 8.91
C THR A 130 1.97 -7.47 10.31
N LYS A 131 2.53 -6.47 10.99
CA LYS A 131 2.10 -6.00 12.32
C LYS A 131 1.13 -4.83 12.19
N LYS A 132 -0.04 -5.06 11.56
CA LYS A 132 -1.09 -4.05 11.31
C LYS A 132 -1.32 -3.09 12.48
N LYS A 133 -1.47 -3.61 13.71
CA LYS A 133 -1.66 -2.78 14.93
C LYS A 133 -0.55 -1.75 15.15
N LYS A 134 0.72 -2.12 14.91
CA LYS A 134 1.86 -1.19 15.02
C LYS A 134 1.85 -0.16 13.89
N LEU A 135 1.53 -0.58 12.67
CA LEU A 135 1.43 0.33 11.52
C LEU A 135 0.35 1.40 11.76
N LEU A 136 -0.79 1.02 12.33
CA LEU A 136 -1.89 1.93 12.65
C LEU A 136 -1.52 2.94 13.73
N HIS A 137 -0.76 2.50 14.74
CA HIS A 137 -0.34 3.35 15.85
C HIS A 137 0.73 4.37 15.41
N TYR A 138 1.73 3.92 14.63
CA TYR A 138 2.89 4.75 14.25
C TYR A 138 2.83 5.31 12.82
N ARG A 139 1.65 5.33 12.20
CA ARG A 139 1.47 5.60 10.76
C ARG A 139 2.29 6.78 10.22
N TRP A 140 2.16 7.96 10.81
CA TRP A 140 2.85 9.17 10.33
C TRP A 140 4.30 9.25 10.75
N GLN A 141 4.63 8.74 11.95
CA GLN A 141 6.01 8.66 12.41
C GLN A 141 6.85 7.80 11.47
N LEU A 142 6.28 6.70 10.96
CA LEU A 142 6.95 5.86 9.97
C LEU A 142 7.25 6.62 8.68
N PHE A 143 6.29 7.37 8.14
CA PHE A 143 6.54 8.21 6.97
C PHE A 143 7.69 9.20 7.22
N TYR A 144 7.71 9.87 8.37
CA TYR A 144 8.78 10.79 8.72
C TYR A 144 10.14 10.09 8.89
N VAL A 145 10.18 8.87 9.43
CA VAL A 145 11.41 8.07 9.52
C VAL A 145 11.93 7.70 8.13
N PHE A 146 11.06 7.24 7.22
CA PHE A 146 11.47 6.95 5.83
C PHE A 146 11.94 8.21 5.10
N LEU A 147 11.26 9.33 5.29
CA LEU A 147 11.66 10.62 4.73
C LEU A 147 13.01 11.08 5.29
N LEU A 148 13.22 10.94 6.60
CA LEU A 148 14.48 11.28 7.25
C LEU A 148 15.63 10.42 6.71
N PHE A 149 15.42 9.10 6.57
CA PHE A 149 16.43 8.24 5.94
C PHE A 149 16.75 8.65 4.52
N TYR A 150 15.74 9.06 3.73
CA TYR A 150 15.98 9.58 2.38
C TYR A 150 16.79 10.89 2.39
N VAL A 151 16.48 11.82 3.28
CA VAL A 151 17.24 13.08 3.40
C VAL A 151 18.67 12.83 3.86
N ILE A 152 18.89 11.93 4.82
CA ILE A 152 20.24 11.55 5.27
C ILE A 152 21.01 10.88 4.13
N GLU A 153 20.35 9.99 3.37
CA GLU A 153 20.92 9.34 2.18
C GLU A 153 21.46 10.39 1.20
N LEU A 154 20.65 11.39 0.86
CA LEU A 154 21.03 12.50 -0.03
C LEU A 154 22.14 13.40 0.53
N ILE A 155 22.20 13.65 1.83
CA ILE A 155 23.22 14.53 2.42
C ILE A 155 24.58 13.81 2.52
N VAL A 156 24.57 12.57 2.99
CA VAL A 156 25.79 11.82 3.33
C VAL A 156 26.37 11.12 2.10
N TRP A 157 25.52 10.48 1.29
CA TRP A 157 25.93 9.66 0.15
C TRP A 157 25.57 10.29 -1.20
N GLN A 158 24.81 11.39 -1.22
CA GLN A 158 24.40 12.10 -2.44
C GLN A 158 23.59 11.18 -3.37
N VAL A 159 24.01 11.06 -4.63
CA VAL A 159 23.40 10.17 -5.62
C VAL A 159 24.34 9.00 -5.92
N PRO A 160 23.78 7.81 -6.21
CA PRO A 160 24.60 6.65 -6.57
C PRO A 160 25.43 6.94 -7.84
N SER A 161 26.54 6.23 -7.98
CA SER A 161 27.31 6.27 -9.22
C SER A 161 26.55 5.57 -10.35
N PRO A 162 26.86 5.86 -11.63
CA PRO A 162 26.32 5.11 -12.76
C PRO A 162 26.50 3.59 -12.60
N PHE A 163 25.55 2.81 -13.10
CA PHE A 163 25.44 1.39 -12.76
C PHE A 163 26.25 0.44 -13.67
N LEU A 164 26.60 0.87 -14.87
CA LEU A 164 27.28 0.08 -15.91
C LEU A 164 28.58 0.76 -16.36
N TYR A 165 29.74 0.25 -15.99
CA TYR A 165 31.05 0.85 -16.35
C TYR A 165 31.70 0.28 -17.61
N PHE A 166 31.09 -0.68 -18.31
CA PHE A 166 31.66 -1.33 -19.51
C PHE A 166 31.69 -0.48 -20.79
N ILE A 167 31.51 0.84 -20.69
CA ILE A 167 31.54 1.73 -21.86
C ILE A 167 32.87 2.47 -21.82
N ASP A 168 33.81 2.02 -22.66
CA ASP A 168 35.13 2.64 -22.80
C ASP A 168 34.99 4.16 -23.00
N ASN A 169 35.79 4.94 -22.28
CA ASN A 169 35.69 6.40 -22.32
C ASN A 169 36.10 6.99 -23.67
N ASP A 170 36.91 6.25 -24.44
CA ASP A 170 37.56 6.72 -25.65
C ASP A 170 36.83 6.38 -26.96
N VAL A 171 35.67 5.74 -26.89
CA VAL A 171 34.99 5.28 -28.12
C VAL A 171 33.54 5.76 -28.17
N LEU A 172 33.37 6.95 -28.75
CA LEU A 172 32.12 7.39 -29.40
C LEU A 172 32.05 6.82 -30.84
N ALA A 173 32.49 5.58 -31.09
CA ALA A 173 32.55 5.05 -32.46
C ALA A 173 31.17 4.72 -33.03
N SER A 174 30.16 4.44 -32.20
CA SER A 174 28.82 4.11 -32.66
C SER A 174 27.69 4.89 -31.96
N ARG A 175 26.62 5.22 -32.71
CA ARG A 175 25.38 5.80 -32.15
C ARG A 175 24.76 4.93 -31.04
N TYR A 176 25.06 3.63 -31.02
CA TYR A 176 24.55 2.69 -30.04
C TYR A 176 25.27 2.82 -28.69
N GLU A 177 26.60 2.89 -28.67
CA GLU A 177 27.39 3.09 -27.46
C GLU A 177 27.10 4.44 -26.80
N ALA A 178 26.93 5.50 -27.61
CA ALA A 178 26.52 6.82 -27.12
C ALA A 178 25.15 6.77 -26.40
N LYS A 179 24.18 6.02 -26.93
CA LYS A 179 22.88 5.81 -26.28
C LYS A 179 23.02 5.04 -24.96
N MET A 180 23.84 3.98 -24.95
CA MET A 180 24.09 3.20 -23.73
C MET A 180 24.78 4.05 -22.64
N LYS A 181 25.69 4.96 -23.03
CA LYS A 181 26.35 5.89 -22.10
C LYS A 181 25.36 6.87 -21.48
N LEU A 182 24.45 7.43 -22.28
CA LEU A 182 23.39 8.31 -21.80
C LEU A 182 22.43 7.59 -20.86
N VAL A 183 22.01 6.36 -21.19
CA VAL A 183 21.16 5.55 -20.32
C VAL A 183 21.86 5.28 -18.99
N ASN A 184 23.14 4.92 -19.03
CA ASN A 184 23.93 4.69 -17.83
C ASN A 184 24.08 5.95 -16.96
N LEU A 185 24.36 7.10 -17.56
CA LEU A 185 24.43 8.38 -16.86
C LEU A 185 23.09 8.77 -16.20
N ALA A 186 21.97 8.30 -16.74
CA ALA A 186 20.64 8.50 -16.16
C ALA A 186 20.29 7.50 -15.05
N THR A 187 21.00 6.38 -14.90
CA THR A 187 20.68 5.35 -13.89
C THR A 187 20.64 5.87 -12.45
N PRO A 188 21.47 6.84 -12.02
CA PRO A 188 21.32 7.45 -10.70
C PRO A 188 19.99 8.19 -10.52
N LEU A 189 19.53 8.89 -11.56
CA LEU A 189 18.23 9.58 -11.53
C LEU A 189 17.07 8.59 -11.48
N VAL A 190 17.22 7.42 -12.11
CA VAL A 190 16.24 6.34 -12.02
C VAL A 190 16.13 5.83 -10.58
N TYR A 191 17.26 5.66 -9.88
CA TYR A 191 17.25 5.28 -8.46
C TYR A 191 16.54 6.34 -7.60
N GLU A 192 16.85 7.62 -7.78
CA GLU A 192 16.17 8.70 -7.06
C GLU A 192 14.67 8.73 -7.34
N GLY A 193 14.28 8.55 -8.61
CA GLY A 193 12.89 8.42 -9.00
C GLY A 193 12.19 7.25 -8.31
N VAL A 194 12.86 6.11 -8.18
CA VAL A 194 12.37 4.94 -7.44
C VAL A 194 12.17 5.26 -5.96
N ARG A 195 13.13 5.95 -5.32
CA ARG A 195 13.06 6.33 -3.90
C ARG A 195 11.92 7.31 -3.62
N LEU A 196 11.78 8.33 -4.47
CA LEU A 196 10.68 9.29 -4.38
C LEU A 196 9.32 8.63 -4.63
N ALA A 197 9.23 7.75 -5.64
CA ALA A 197 8.01 6.99 -5.91
C ALA A 197 7.62 6.10 -4.72
N ALA A 198 8.60 5.48 -4.05
CA ALA A 198 8.38 4.70 -2.84
C ALA A 198 7.86 5.57 -1.69
N LEU A 199 8.46 6.73 -1.44
CA LEU A 199 7.99 7.68 -0.41
C LEU A 199 6.57 8.16 -0.67
N LEU A 200 6.26 8.56 -1.92
CA LEU A 200 4.92 8.96 -2.33
C LEU A 200 3.92 7.81 -2.20
N GLY A 201 4.35 6.58 -2.52
CA GLY A 201 3.57 5.37 -2.31
C GLY A 201 3.22 5.18 -0.83
N ILE A 202 4.23 5.17 0.04
CA ILE A 202 4.06 5.04 1.49
C ILE A 202 3.11 6.12 2.01
N TYR A 203 3.30 7.38 1.63
CA TYR A 203 2.40 8.48 1.99
C TYR A 203 0.96 8.21 1.56
N LYS A 204 0.72 7.86 0.29
CA LYS A 204 -0.62 7.57 -0.23
C LYS A 204 -1.26 6.37 0.49
N GLY A 205 -0.50 5.32 0.77
CA GLY A 205 -0.97 4.13 1.49
C GLY A 205 -1.41 4.48 2.91
N LEU A 206 -0.56 5.19 3.66
CA LEU A 206 -0.85 5.63 5.03
C LEU A 206 -2.01 6.65 5.10
N LYS A 207 -2.10 7.56 4.13
CA LYS A 207 -3.21 8.51 4.03
C LYS A 207 -4.55 7.80 3.88
N ARG A 208 -4.65 6.80 2.99
CA ARG A 208 -5.88 6.00 2.80
C ARG A 208 -6.28 5.25 4.07
N ILE A 209 -5.29 4.68 4.77
CA ILE A 209 -5.51 4.02 6.06
C ILE A 209 -6.09 5.02 7.08
N ASN A 210 -5.52 6.23 7.14
CA ASN A 210 -5.94 7.28 8.07
C ASN A 210 -7.37 7.78 7.79
N GLU A 211 -7.72 7.95 6.52
CA GLU A 211 -9.04 8.44 6.12
C GLU A 211 -10.18 7.52 6.55
N PHE A 212 -9.96 6.20 6.59
CA PHE A 212 -10.95 5.25 7.08
C PHE A 212 -11.28 5.47 8.55
N PHE A 213 -10.28 5.55 9.44
CA PHE A 213 -10.53 5.80 10.86
C PHE A 213 -11.16 7.17 11.11
N ASN A 214 -10.77 8.18 10.36
CA ASN A 214 -11.40 9.50 10.44
C ASN A 214 -12.87 9.46 10.01
N CYS A 215 -13.20 8.71 8.95
CA CYS A 215 -14.59 8.53 8.50
C CYS A 215 -15.40 7.71 9.51
N GLN A 216 -14.81 6.66 10.08
CA GLN A 216 -15.43 5.85 11.11
C GLN A 216 -15.75 6.66 12.38
N SER A 217 -14.83 7.52 12.81
CA SER A 217 -15.01 8.40 13.97
C SER A 217 -16.09 9.46 13.75
N LYS A 218 -16.12 10.09 12.56
CA LYS A 218 -17.14 11.10 12.21
C LYS A 218 -18.56 10.55 12.10
N ASN A 219 -18.71 9.27 11.71
CA ASN A 219 -20.01 8.65 11.50
C ASN A 219 -20.62 8.04 12.78
N HIS A 220 -20.09 8.34 13.98
CA HIS A 220 -20.53 7.81 15.28
C HIS A 220 -20.59 6.28 15.42
N LEU A 221 -20.01 5.52 14.47
CA LEU A 221 -19.83 4.05 14.57
C LEU A 221 -18.63 3.65 15.47
N LEU A 222 -18.27 4.56 16.39
CA LEU A 222 -17.22 4.46 17.39
C LEU A 222 -17.75 5.03 18.72
N LEU A 223 -18.77 4.40 19.28
CA LEU A 223 -18.91 4.37 20.73
C LEU A 223 -18.57 2.94 21.20
N LEU A 224 -17.37 2.87 21.80
CA LEU A 224 -16.69 1.76 22.49
C LEU A 224 -16.06 0.67 21.61
#